data_AF-A0A9P7JPG7-F1
#
_entry.id   AF-A0A9P7JPG7-F1
#
_cell.length_a   1.000
_cell.length_b   1.000
_cell.length_c   1.000
_cell.angle_alpha   90.00
_cell.angle_beta   90.00
_cell.angle_gamma   90.00
#
_symmetry.space_group_name_H-M   'P 1'
#
loop_
_entity.id
_entity.type
_entity.pdbx_description
1 polymer ?
#
loop_
_entity_poly.entity_id
_entity_poly.type
_entity_poly.pdbx_seq_one_letter_code
_entity_poly.pdbx_strand_id
1 'polypeptide(L)'
;HHFEFSFKDDIKYNPGDVAVIHPSAAASEVNSFLVTMGWTNVADDFFTVEHKMLDQTLPDHLPKIVSLRILFTRYLDFNAVPRCSFFQLLRYFATDELECEKLDEFVSIEGAVHVLDEMYDYCQRMKRTTWEVLSEFRSARIPREHVFDLFPPLRPREFSIASSIEAIQFTSEFCQLHPREIHLCVAIVCYRTKLKIHRKGVCTSYLSGLKLGDTLRIGLRKGFISLPTDPNTPVVCVGPGTGIAPMRAVIEQRIHEGHNSMFGSLCIPADP
;
A
#
# COMPACT_ATOMS: atom_id res chain seq x y z
N HIS A 1 -16.18 -1.22 1.36
CA HIS A 1 -16.35 0.10 1.98
C HIS A 1 -16.36 1.13 0.87
N HIS A 2 -17.23 2.13 1.01
CA HIS A 2 -17.29 3.28 0.11
C HIS A 2 -16.70 4.48 0.85
N PHE A 3 -15.75 5.17 0.21
CA PHE A 3 -15.07 6.35 0.75
C PHE A 3 -15.28 7.52 -0.19
N GLU A 4 -15.46 8.70 0.38
CA GLU A 4 -15.58 9.97 -0.34
C GLU A 4 -14.47 10.90 0.15
N PHE A 5 -13.72 11.48 -0.79
CA PHE A 5 -12.64 12.40 -0.47
C PHE A 5 -12.83 13.70 -1.21
N SER A 6 -12.99 14.78 -0.43
CA SER A 6 -13.05 16.14 -0.96
C SER A 6 -11.66 16.77 -1.04
N PHE A 7 -11.39 17.49 -2.11
CA PHE A 7 -10.15 18.18 -2.42
C PHE A 7 -10.31 19.68 -2.15
N LYS A 8 -9.18 20.34 -1.80
CA LYS A 8 -9.16 21.80 -1.60
C LYS A 8 -9.30 22.56 -2.93
N ASP A 9 -8.60 22.06 -3.93
CA ASP A 9 -8.54 22.62 -5.28
C ASP A 9 -9.45 21.84 -6.22
N ASP A 10 -9.80 22.45 -7.35
CA ASP A 10 -10.53 21.76 -8.42
C ASP A 10 -9.66 20.64 -8.99
N ILE A 11 -10.27 19.47 -9.19
CA ILE A 11 -9.60 18.30 -9.74
C ILE A 11 -10.11 18.01 -11.14
N LYS A 12 -9.35 17.22 -11.90
CA LYS A 12 -9.78 16.70 -13.20
C LYS A 12 -9.42 15.23 -13.27
N TYR A 13 -10.40 14.40 -13.59
CA TYR A 13 -10.23 12.98 -13.84
C TYR A 13 -11.36 12.49 -14.73
N ASN A 14 -11.15 11.37 -15.42
CA ASN A 14 -12.15 10.71 -16.24
C ASN A 14 -12.59 9.40 -15.58
N PRO A 15 -13.79 8.90 -15.91
CA PRO A 15 -14.16 7.52 -15.57
C PRO A 15 -13.08 6.54 -16.02
N GLY A 16 -12.62 5.69 -15.09
CA GLY A 16 -11.54 4.75 -15.32
C GLY A 16 -10.19 5.19 -14.77
N ASP A 17 -10.01 6.46 -14.42
CA ASP A 17 -8.81 6.96 -13.74
C ASP A 17 -8.66 6.38 -12.32
N VAL A 18 -7.44 6.48 -11.77
CA VAL A 18 -7.07 5.87 -10.50
C VAL A 18 -6.61 6.91 -9.47
N ALA A 19 -7.03 6.71 -8.22
CA ALA A 19 -6.54 7.43 -7.06
C ALA A 19 -5.33 6.71 -6.47
N VAL A 20 -4.23 7.44 -6.29
CA VAL A 20 -2.96 6.97 -5.76
C VAL A 20 -2.83 7.42 -4.31
N ILE A 21 -3.09 6.53 -3.37
CA ILE A 21 -3.12 6.82 -1.94
C ILE A 21 -1.75 6.51 -1.32
N HIS A 22 -1.19 7.48 -0.60
CA HIS A 22 0.01 7.28 0.21
C HIS A 22 -0.40 6.91 1.64
N PRO A 23 -0.26 5.64 2.05
CA PRO A 23 -0.73 5.21 3.35
C PRO A 23 0.21 5.64 4.48
N SER A 24 -0.31 5.64 5.71
CA SER A 24 0.51 5.70 6.93
C SER A 24 0.40 4.40 7.70
N ALA A 25 1.52 3.89 8.20
CA ALA A 25 1.52 2.76 9.13
C ALA A 25 0.89 3.16 10.47
N ALA A 26 0.27 2.20 11.15
CA ALA A 26 -0.38 2.47 12.43
C ALA A 26 0.66 2.84 13.50
N ALA A 27 0.40 3.91 14.26
CA ALA A 27 1.32 4.39 15.28
C ALA A 27 1.69 3.32 16.32
N SER A 28 0.73 2.45 16.68
CA SER A 28 0.97 1.32 17.60
C SER A 28 1.93 0.27 17.05
N GLU A 29 1.88 0.01 15.74
CA GLU A 29 2.77 -0.94 15.06
C GLU A 29 4.18 -0.34 14.94
N VAL A 30 4.26 0.94 14.53
CA VAL A 30 5.54 1.67 14.47
C VAL A 30 6.22 1.71 15.84
N ASN A 31 5.46 1.99 16.91
CA ASN A 31 5.98 1.97 18.27
C ASN A 31 6.54 0.60 18.66
N SER A 32 5.76 -0.46 18.43
CA SER A 32 6.18 -1.82 18.74
C SER A 32 7.43 -2.22 17.96
N PHE A 33 7.50 -1.85 16.69
CA PHE A 33 8.66 -2.07 15.83
C PHE A 33 9.90 -1.32 16.34
N LEU A 34 9.78 -0.04 16.70
CA LEU A 34 10.89 0.74 17.27
C LEU A 34 11.38 0.20 18.62
N VAL A 35 10.49 -0.43 19.40
CA VAL A 35 10.87 -1.15 20.63
C VAL A 35 11.67 -2.40 20.27
N THR A 36 11.22 -3.22 19.31
CA THR A 36 11.97 -4.39 18.83
C THR A 36 13.38 -4.02 18.38
N MET A 37 13.53 -2.89 17.68
CA MET A 37 14.83 -2.41 17.20
C MET A 37 15.72 -1.77 18.28
N GLY A 38 15.20 -1.52 19.49
CA GLY A 38 15.91 -0.77 20.52
C GLY A 38 16.11 0.72 20.18
N TRP A 39 15.32 1.26 19.25
CA TRP A 39 15.43 2.64 18.76
C TRP A 39 14.48 3.62 19.45
N THR A 40 13.78 3.18 20.51
CA THR A 40 12.74 3.99 21.16
C THR A 40 13.25 5.35 21.65
N ASN A 41 14.46 5.39 22.22
CA ASN A 41 15.03 6.62 22.79
C ASN A 41 15.47 7.65 21.73
N VAL A 42 15.71 7.21 20.49
CA VAL A 42 16.19 8.05 19.38
C VAL A 42 15.15 8.18 18.27
N ALA A 43 13.93 7.66 18.50
CA ALA A 43 12.90 7.54 17.47
C ALA A 43 12.43 8.90 16.94
N ASP A 44 12.46 9.91 17.80
CA ASP A 44 11.99 11.27 17.55
C ASP A 44 13.12 12.28 17.31
N ASP A 45 14.38 11.83 17.35
CA ASP A 45 15.53 12.66 17.02
C ASP A 45 15.53 12.93 15.52
N PHE A 46 15.58 14.21 15.16
CA PHE A 46 15.66 14.63 13.78
C PHE A 46 17.10 14.53 13.27
N PHE A 47 17.25 13.96 12.08
CA PHE A 47 18.52 13.87 11.37
C PHE A 47 18.35 14.22 9.89
N THR A 48 19.47 14.57 9.26
CA THR A 48 19.52 14.93 7.84
C THR A 48 19.79 13.68 7.01
N VAL A 49 18.96 13.46 5.99
CA VAL A 49 19.20 12.42 4.97
C VAL A 49 20.01 13.02 3.84
N GLU A 50 21.16 12.42 3.57
CA GLU A 50 22.03 12.77 2.44
C GLU A 50 22.12 11.61 1.46
N HIS A 51 21.74 11.86 0.21
CA HIS A 51 21.83 10.88 -0.85
C HIS A 51 23.27 10.84 -1.39
N LYS A 52 24.10 9.95 -0.84
CA LYS A 52 25.53 9.85 -1.20
C LYS A 52 25.79 8.99 -2.44
N MET A 53 24.98 7.96 -2.65
CA MET A 53 25.17 6.95 -3.69
C MET A 53 24.02 7.03 -4.70
N LEU A 54 24.30 7.40 -5.94
CA LEU A 54 23.26 7.70 -6.96
C LEU A 54 22.44 6.47 -7.39
N ASP A 55 22.91 5.25 -7.10
CA ASP A 55 22.25 3.99 -7.39
C ASP A 55 21.24 3.57 -6.30
N GLN A 56 21.24 4.22 -5.14
CA GLN A 56 20.22 4.00 -4.12
C GLN A 56 18.90 4.69 -4.52
N THR A 57 17.80 3.95 -4.42
CA THR A 57 16.46 4.52 -4.65
C THR A 57 15.87 4.97 -3.32
N LEU A 58 15.73 6.29 -3.14
CA LEU A 58 15.04 6.86 -1.98
C LEU A 58 13.52 6.94 -2.23
N PRO A 59 12.69 6.86 -1.17
CA PRO A 59 11.26 7.10 -1.28
C PRO A 59 10.92 8.47 -1.91
N ASP A 60 9.88 8.50 -2.75
CA ASP A 60 9.40 9.75 -3.33
C ASP A 60 8.98 10.74 -2.24
N HIS A 61 9.33 12.02 -2.44
CA HIS A 61 9.00 13.11 -1.51
C HIS A 61 9.52 12.90 -0.07
N LEU A 62 10.63 12.17 0.09
CA LEU A 62 11.33 12.05 1.36
C LEU A 62 11.83 13.44 1.82
N PRO A 63 11.50 13.87 3.06
CA PRO A 63 12.01 15.11 3.62
C PRO A 63 13.51 15.02 3.87
N LYS A 64 14.23 16.13 3.65
CA LYS A 64 15.67 16.20 3.95
C LYS A 64 15.97 16.04 5.44
N ILE A 65 15.07 16.52 6.31
CA ILE A 65 15.19 16.40 7.77
C ILE A 65 14.02 15.57 8.27
N VAL A 66 14.31 14.45 8.94
CA VAL A 66 13.31 13.43 9.31
C VAL A 66 13.73 12.71 10.59
N SER A 67 12.77 12.06 11.26
CA SER A 67 13.04 11.15 12.39
C SER A 67 12.72 9.70 12.02
N LEU A 68 13.23 8.73 12.78
CA LEU A 68 12.93 7.31 12.54
C LEU A 68 11.44 7.02 12.61
N ARG A 69 10.73 7.65 13.56
CA ARG A 69 9.28 7.52 13.68
C ARG A 69 8.57 7.97 12.40
N ILE A 70 8.95 9.11 11.84
CA ILE A 70 8.35 9.62 10.61
C ILE A 70 8.69 8.70 9.43
N LEU A 71 9.93 8.21 9.33
CA LEU A 71 10.35 7.27 8.29
C LEU A 71 9.49 6.01 8.27
N PHE A 72 9.35 5.31 9.39
CA PHE A 72 8.57 4.07 9.45
C PHE A 72 7.06 4.31 9.45
N THR A 73 6.59 5.53 9.73
CA THR A 73 5.18 5.87 9.60
C THR A 73 4.79 6.06 8.13
N ARG A 74 5.65 6.67 7.29
CA ARG A 74 5.23 7.16 5.96
C ARG A 74 6.09 6.72 4.78
N TYR A 75 7.32 6.30 5.00
CA TYR A 75 8.32 6.19 3.92
C TYR A 75 8.94 4.80 3.78
N LEU A 76 9.06 4.02 4.87
CA LEU A 76 9.69 2.70 4.86
C LEU A 76 8.71 1.60 5.29
N ASP A 77 8.78 0.46 4.61
CA ASP A 77 7.91 -0.69 4.86
C ASP A 77 8.62 -1.76 5.69
N PHE A 78 8.44 -1.68 7.02
CA PHE A 78 8.96 -2.67 7.96
C PHE A 78 8.18 -4.00 7.96
N ASN A 79 7.07 -4.07 7.22
CA ASN A 79 6.25 -5.27 7.03
C ASN A 79 6.47 -5.95 5.67
N ALA A 80 7.40 -5.44 4.84
CA ALA A 80 7.77 -6.06 3.59
C ALA A 80 8.31 -7.48 3.83
N VAL A 81 8.17 -8.36 2.83
CA VAL A 81 8.81 -9.67 2.87
C VAL A 81 10.28 -9.48 2.45
N PRO A 82 11.26 -9.84 3.29
CA PRO A 82 12.67 -9.60 2.99
C PRO A 82 13.16 -10.47 1.82
N ARG A 83 14.16 -9.95 1.12
CA ARG A 83 14.84 -10.61 -0.02
C ARG A 83 16.21 -11.14 0.42
N CYS A 84 16.90 -11.92 -0.41
CA CYS A 84 18.26 -12.39 -0.10
C CYS A 84 19.22 -11.28 0.36
N SER A 85 19.19 -10.11 -0.29
CA SER A 85 20.05 -8.97 0.09
C SER A 85 19.84 -8.49 1.52
N PHE A 86 18.62 -8.63 2.06
CA PHE A 86 18.33 -8.32 3.45
C PHE A 86 19.08 -9.27 4.39
N PHE A 87 19.09 -10.57 4.11
CA PHE A 87 19.77 -11.57 4.93
C PHE A 87 21.29 -11.43 4.87
N GLN A 88 21.83 -11.14 3.68
CA GLN A 88 23.24 -10.81 3.49
C GLN A 88 23.67 -9.65 4.39
N LEU A 89 22.87 -8.58 4.43
CA LEU A 89 23.18 -7.44 5.27
C LEU A 89 22.95 -7.73 6.76
N LEU A 90 21.88 -8.45 7.11
CA LEU A 90 21.56 -8.81 8.49
C LEU A 90 22.67 -9.64 9.14
N ARG A 91 23.30 -10.54 8.37
CA ARG A 91 24.39 -11.41 8.83
C ARG A 91 25.57 -10.65 9.43
N TYR A 92 25.89 -9.46 8.91
CA TYR A 92 26.98 -8.62 9.44
C TYR A 92 26.70 -8.05 10.83
N PHE A 93 25.42 -7.97 11.23
CA PHE A 93 25.01 -7.37 12.50
C PHE A 93 24.70 -8.41 13.58
N ALA A 94 24.49 -9.67 13.21
CA ALA A 94 24.24 -10.78 14.13
C ALA A 94 25.54 -11.20 14.84
N THR A 95 25.41 -11.59 16.12
CA THR A 95 26.55 -11.99 16.97
C THR A 95 26.34 -13.33 17.67
N ASP A 96 25.09 -13.79 17.80
CA ASP A 96 24.79 -15.11 18.36
C ASP A 96 25.19 -16.21 17.36
N GLU A 97 25.81 -17.28 17.86
CA GLU A 97 26.41 -18.33 17.01
C GLU A 97 25.34 -19.07 16.18
N LEU A 98 24.19 -19.39 16.76
CA LEU A 98 23.10 -20.08 16.06
C LEU A 98 22.39 -19.16 15.07
N GLU A 99 22.19 -17.89 15.42
CA GLU A 99 21.67 -16.88 14.49
C GLU A 99 22.62 -16.70 13.29
N CYS A 100 23.93 -16.65 13.55
CA CYS A 100 24.95 -16.53 12.52
C CYS A 100 24.95 -17.74 11.57
N GLU A 101 24.96 -18.96 12.11
CA GLU A 101 24.91 -20.20 11.32
C GLU A 101 23.65 -20.24 10.43
N LYS A 102 22.47 -19.92 10.99
CA LYS A 102 21.23 -19.90 10.20
C LYS A 102 21.23 -18.83 9.12
N LEU A 103 21.81 -17.66 9.39
CA LEU A 103 21.95 -16.60 8.39
C LEU A 103 22.98 -16.98 7.32
N ASP A 104 24.07 -17.68 7.69
CA ASP A 104 25.06 -18.22 6.76
C ASP A 104 24.43 -19.24 5.80
N GLU A 105 23.53 -20.10 6.29
CA GLU A 105 22.74 -21.00 5.46
C GLU A 105 21.86 -20.25 4.44
N PHE A 106 21.22 -19.15 4.85
CA PHE A 106 20.37 -18.35 3.96
C PHE A 106 21.12 -17.58 2.87
N VAL A 107 22.43 -17.36 3.04
CA VAL A 107 23.25 -16.55 2.13
C VAL A 107 24.32 -17.36 1.39
N SER A 108 24.53 -18.63 1.76
CA SER A 108 25.54 -19.49 1.16
C SER A 108 25.36 -19.63 -0.37
N ILE A 109 26.49 -19.61 -1.07
CA ILE A 109 26.54 -19.77 -2.54
C ILE A 109 26.77 -21.24 -2.92
N GLU A 110 27.35 -22.03 -2.01
CA GLU A 110 27.57 -23.47 -2.21
C GLU A 110 26.22 -24.19 -2.18
N GLY A 111 25.68 -24.53 -3.36
CA GLY A 111 24.36 -25.14 -3.49
C GLY A 111 23.21 -24.14 -3.63
N ALA A 112 23.45 -23.01 -4.30
CA ALA A 112 22.51 -21.90 -4.52
C ALA A 112 21.03 -22.28 -4.80
N VAL A 113 20.75 -23.42 -5.44
CA VAL A 113 19.38 -23.93 -5.64
C VAL A 113 18.70 -24.28 -4.31
N HIS A 114 19.37 -25.03 -3.42
CA HIS A 114 18.82 -25.42 -2.12
C HIS A 114 18.74 -24.24 -1.12
N VAL A 115 19.67 -23.30 -1.20
CA VAL A 115 19.67 -22.08 -0.35
C VAL A 115 18.53 -21.13 -0.70
N LEU A 116 18.28 -20.94 -2.00
CA LEU A 116 17.11 -20.20 -2.47
C LEU A 116 15.82 -20.86 -1.99
N ASP A 117 15.75 -22.20 -1.99
CA ASP A 117 14.58 -22.94 -1.52
C ASP A 117 14.34 -22.74 -0.02
N GLU A 118 15.37 -22.82 0.83
CA GLU A 118 15.22 -22.62 2.29
C GLU A 118 14.79 -21.20 2.65
N MET A 119 15.48 -20.17 2.12
CA MET A 119 15.11 -18.77 2.38
C MET A 119 13.73 -18.48 1.79
N TYR A 120 13.38 -19.05 0.63
CA TYR A 120 12.06 -18.90 0.02
C TYR A 120 10.98 -19.56 0.86
N ASP A 121 11.20 -20.76 1.38
CA ASP A 121 10.25 -21.46 2.24
C ASP A 121 10.09 -20.75 3.58
N TYR A 122 11.19 -20.27 4.18
CA TYR A 122 11.16 -19.49 5.42
C TYR A 122 10.44 -18.14 5.21
N CYS A 123 10.77 -17.36 4.19
CA CYS A 123 10.19 -16.03 4.02
C CYS A 123 9.04 -15.97 3.03
N GLN A 124 9.31 -16.20 1.74
CA GLN A 124 8.36 -15.89 0.67
C GLN A 124 7.10 -16.76 0.71
N ARG A 125 7.22 -18.06 1.00
CA ARG A 125 6.10 -19.01 1.08
C ARG A 125 5.26 -18.78 2.32
N MET A 126 5.89 -18.49 3.45
CA MET A 126 5.20 -18.17 4.72
C MET A 126 4.67 -16.72 4.76
N LYS A 127 5.14 -15.89 3.81
CA LYS A 127 5.00 -14.43 3.79
C LYS A 127 5.66 -13.76 4.99
N ARG A 128 6.67 -14.34 5.64
CA ARG A 128 7.27 -13.77 6.86
C ARG A 128 7.75 -12.33 6.61
N THR A 129 7.38 -11.40 7.49
CA THR A 129 7.72 -9.97 7.34
C THR A 129 9.11 -9.67 7.88
N THR A 130 9.70 -8.56 7.43
CA THR A 130 10.98 -8.08 7.95
C THR A 130 10.94 -7.92 9.47
N TRP A 131 9.87 -7.35 10.03
CA TRP A 131 9.73 -7.22 11.49
C TRP A 131 9.68 -8.58 12.20
N GLU A 132 9.00 -9.59 11.66
CA GLU A 132 8.99 -10.94 12.23
C GLU A 132 10.40 -11.54 12.23
N VAL A 133 11.15 -11.41 11.12
CA VAL A 133 12.55 -11.87 11.04
C VAL A 133 13.41 -11.17 12.09
N LEU A 134 13.35 -9.84 12.18
CA LEU A 134 14.12 -9.07 13.18
C LEU A 134 13.72 -9.38 14.63
N SER A 135 12.53 -9.93 14.86
CA SER A 135 12.09 -10.38 16.18
C SER A 135 12.63 -11.77 16.56
N GLU A 136 12.99 -12.57 15.54
CA GLU A 136 13.63 -13.90 15.67
C GLU A 136 15.16 -13.76 15.80
N PHE A 137 15.81 -12.92 14.99
CA PHE A 137 17.26 -12.66 15.01
C PHE A 137 17.62 -11.49 15.93
N ARG A 138 17.62 -11.72 17.24
CA ARG A 138 17.69 -10.66 18.28
C ARG A 138 19.10 -10.19 18.57
N SER A 139 20.11 -10.98 18.22
CA SER A 139 21.52 -10.60 18.35
C SER A 139 21.90 -9.54 17.30
N ALA A 140 21.15 -9.46 16.20
CA ALA A 140 21.37 -8.47 15.16
C ALA A 140 21.09 -7.04 15.65
N ARG A 141 22.16 -6.26 15.84
CA ARG A 141 22.07 -4.84 16.22
C ARG A 141 22.32 -3.95 15.01
N ILE A 142 21.25 -3.62 14.30
CA ILE A 142 21.31 -2.79 13.09
C ILE A 142 21.54 -1.32 13.47
N PRO A 143 22.61 -0.68 12.96
CA PRO A 143 22.79 0.76 13.05
C PRO A 143 21.73 1.50 12.22
N ARG A 144 21.26 2.65 12.71
CA ARG A 144 20.20 3.44 12.06
C ARG A 144 20.61 3.95 10.67
N GLU A 145 21.90 4.02 10.39
CA GLU A 145 22.46 4.48 9.11
C GLU A 145 22.10 3.53 7.96
N HIS A 146 21.78 2.26 8.27
CA HIS A 146 21.43 1.22 7.29
C HIS A 146 19.92 1.06 7.06
N VAL A 147 19.08 1.97 7.57
CA VAL A 147 17.61 1.84 7.42
C VAL A 147 17.17 1.82 5.96
N PHE A 148 17.82 2.57 5.08
CA PHE A 148 17.48 2.59 3.66
C PHE A 148 18.01 1.37 2.90
N ASP A 149 18.99 0.65 3.46
CA ASP A 149 19.51 -0.59 2.88
C ASP A 149 18.63 -1.80 3.23
N LEU A 150 18.05 -1.80 4.44
CA LEU A 150 17.23 -2.90 4.93
C LEU A 150 15.77 -2.81 4.51
N PHE A 151 15.18 -1.62 4.60
CA PHE A 151 13.73 -1.46 4.49
C PHE A 151 13.36 -0.84 3.14
N PRO A 152 12.53 -1.52 2.34
CA PRO A 152 12.10 -0.95 1.07
C PRO A 152 11.13 0.23 1.29
N PRO A 153 10.98 1.13 0.29
CA PRO A 153 10.02 2.21 0.36
C PRO A 153 8.57 1.71 0.57
N LEU A 154 7.83 2.40 1.44
CA LEU A 154 6.40 2.20 1.62
C LEU A 154 5.65 2.69 0.38
N ARG A 155 5.20 1.75 -0.44
CA ARG A 155 4.61 2.06 -1.74
C ARG A 155 3.21 2.68 -1.62
N PRO A 156 2.85 3.68 -2.44
CA PRO A 156 1.46 4.09 -2.58
C PRO A 156 0.61 2.94 -3.15
N ARG A 157 -0.71 3.01 -2.94
CA ARG A 157 -1.67 2.02 -3.46
C ARG A 157 -2.68 2.72 -4.38
N GLU A 158 -2.98 2.05 -5.47
CA GLU A 158 -3.88 2.56 -6.52
C GLU A 158 -5.28 1.96 -6.36
N PHE A 159 -6.29 2.80 -6.48
CA PHE A 159 -7.70 2.41 -6.46
C PHE A 159 -8.41 3.05 -7.64
N SER A 160 -9.23 2.27 -8.35
CA SER A 160 -10.09 2.83 -9.39
C SER A 160 -11.08 3.82 -8.79
N ILE A 161 -11.18 5.00 -9.41
CA ILE A 161 -12.16 6.00 -9.01
C ILE A 161 -13.55 5.48 -9.38
N ALA A 162 -14.46 5.56 -8.43
CA ALA A 162 -15.80 5.02 -8.51
C ALA A 162 -16.88 6.08 -8.75
N SER A 163 -16.50 7.34 -8.94
CA SER A 163 -17.38 8.45 -9.32
C SER A 163 -17.03 8.99 -10.71
N SER A 164 -17.94 9.73 -11.34
CA SER A 164 -17.59 10.68 -12.41
C SER A 164 -17.64 12.12 -11.89
N ILE A 165 -16.70 12.97 -12.35
CA ILE A 165 -16.67 14.40 -11.98
C ILE A 165 -17.79 15.20 -12.64
N GLU A 166 -18.24 14.75 -13.82
CA GLU A 166 -19.28 15.41 -14.61
C GLU A 166 -20.67 14.95 -14.19
N ALA A 167 -20.78 13.80 -13.51
CA ALA A 167 -22.06 13.29 -13.07
C ALA A 167 -22.70 14.16 -11.98
N ILE A 168 -23.78 14.83 -12.38
CA ILE A 168 -24.68 15.62 -11.53
C ILE A 168 -25.98 14.83 -11.35
N GLN A 169 -26.41 14.66 -10.08
CA GLN A 169 -27.78 14.43 -9.62
C GLN A 169 -28.52 13.16 -10.09
N PHE A 170 -28.52 12.11 -9.25
CA PHE A 170 -29.72 11.26 -9.07
C PHE A 170 -30.03 10.88 -7.61
N THR A 171 -29.26 11.36 -6.64
CA THR A 171 -29.49 11.05 -5.21
C THR A 171 -29.59 12.33 -4.38
N SER A 172 -30.84 12.73 -4.09
CA SER A 172 -31.28 13.73 -3.10
C SER A 172 -31.17 15.21 -3.47
N GLU A 173 -32.14 16.00 -2.99
CA GLU A 173 -32.27 17.47 -3.06
C GLU A 173 -31.07 18.26 -2.49
N PHE A 174 -29.98 17.59 -2.11
CA PHE A 174 -28.80 18.18 -1.47
C PHE A 174 -27.46 17.94 -2.20
N CYS A 175 -27.44 17.25 -3.35
CA CYS A 175 -26.19 17.02 -4.08
C CYS A 175 -25.88 18.18 -5.04
N GLN A 176 -25.19 19.18 -4.49
CA GLN A 176 -24.38 20.10 -5.29
C GLN A 176 -23.24 19.31 -5.94
N LEU A 177 -22.80 19.79 -7.10
CA LEU A 177 -21.68 19.32 -7.91
C LEU A 177 -20.59 18.57 -7.09
N HIS A 178 -19.98 17.51 -7.64
CA HIS A 178 -18.75 16.89 -7.11
C HIS A 178 -17.47 17.46 -7.78
N PRO A 179 -17.26 18.78 -7.98
CA PRO A 179 -16.13 19.28 -8.77
C PRO A 179 -14.78 19.06 -8.04
N ARG A 180 -14.85 18.62 -6.78
CA ARG A 180 -13.73 18.45 -5.87
C ARG A 180 -13.78 17.10 -5.16
N GLU A 181 -14.56 16.13 -5.61
CA GLU A 181 -14.72 14.88 -4.86
C GLU A 181 -14.39 13.66 -5.70
N ILE A 182 -13.80 12.65 -5.06
CA ILE A 182 -13.66 11.31 -5.64
C ILE A 182 -14.29 10.29 -4.70
N HIS A 183 -14.90 9.27 -5.28
CA HIS A 183 -15.47 8.15 -4.55
C HIS A 183 -14.62 6.92 -4.80
N LEU A 184 -14.35 6.10 -3.79
CA LEU A 184 -13.63 4.84 -3.92
C LEU A 184 -14.44 3.69 -3.34
N CYS A 185 -14.42 2.54 -4.01
CA CYS A 185 -14.94 1.28 -3.46
C CYS A 185 -13.76 0.36 -3.11
N VAL A 186 -13.52 0.17 -1.82
CA VAL A 186 -12.34 -0.51 -1.29
C VAL A 186 -12.74 -1.70 -0.43
N ALA A 187 -12.18 -2.87 -0.73
CA ALA A 187 -12.24 -4.04 0.14
C ALA A 187 -11.15 -3.94 1.20
N ILE A 188 -11.50 -4.15 2.48
CA ILE A 188 -10.51 -4.16 3.55
C ILE A 188 -9.76 -5.48 3.50
N VAL A 189 -8.45 -5.41 3.24
CA VAL A 189 -7.61 -6.60 3.17
C VAL A 189 -7.34 -7.10 4.59
N CYS A 190 -7.85 -8.29 4.89
CA CYS A 190 -7.52 -9.07 6.07
C CYS A 190 -7.39 -10.53 5.65
N TYR A 191 -6.27 -11.17 5.97
CA TYR A 191 -6.02 -12.57 5.62
C TYR A 191 -5.22 -13.27 6.71
N ARG A 192 -5.30 -14.61 6.74
CA ARG A 192 -4.50 -15.43 7.65
C ARG A 192 -3.35 -16.08 6.89
N THR A 193 -2.14 -15.94 7.42
CA THR A 193 -0.92 -16.50 6.80
C THR A 193 -0.79 -17.99 7.08
N LYS A 194 0.18 -18.65 6.44
CA LYS A 194 0.56 -20.03 6.78
C LYS A 194 1.10 -20.17 8.21
N LEU A 195 1.71 -19.10 8.74
CA LEU A 195 2.11 -18.96 10.14
C LEU A 195 0.91 -18.77 11.10
N LYS A 196 -0.32 -18.84 10.58
CA LYS A 196 -1.58 -18.68 11.33
C LYS A 196 -1.79 -17.30 11.96
N ILE A 197 -0.98 -16.31 11.58
CA ILE A 197 -1.07 -14.91 12.00
C ILE A 197 -2.07 -14.18 11.09
N HIS A 198 -2.94 -13.37 11.70
CA HIS A 198 -3.82 -12.47 10.95
C HIS A 198 -3.06 -11.24 10.51
N ARG A 199 -3.21 -10.88 9.24
CA ARG A 199 -2.57 -9.70 8.65
C ARG A 199 -3.58 -8.82 7.99
N LYS A 200 -3.34 -7.51 8.11
CA LYS A 200 -4.15 -6.49 7.48
C LYS A 200 -3.33 -5.73 6.45
N GLY A 201 -3.97 -5.30 5.37
CA GLY A 201 -3.31 -4.45 4.38
C GLY A 201 -3.07 -3.06 4.93
N VAL A 202 -1.82 -2.57 4.89
CA VAL A 202 -1.43 -1.25 5.43
C VAL A 202 -2.36 -0.14 4.94
N CYS A 203 -2.55 -0.01 3.61
CA CYS A 203 -3.37 1.07 3.06
C CYS A 203 -4.85 0.91 3.41
N THR A 204 -5.41 -0.30 3.29
CA THR A 204 -6.84 -0.49 3.59
C THR A 204 -7.14 -0.33 5.07
N SER A 205 -6.23 -0.73 5.96
CA SER A 205 -6.34 -0.47 7.39
C SER A 205 -6.20 1.01 7.74
N TYR A 206 -5.26 1.70 7.09
CA TYR A 206 -5.13 3.15 7.18
C TYR A 206 -6.46 3.83 6.82
N LEU A 207 -7.04 3.50 5.66
CA LEU A 207 -8.33 4.04 5.22
C LEU A 207 -9.47 3.70 6.19
N SER A 208 -9.54 2.47 6.70
CA SER A 208 -10.58 2.08 7.66
C SER A 208 -10.49 2.79 9.01
N GLY A 209 -9.32 3.34 9.35
CA GLY A 209 -9.09 4.07 10.59
C GLY A 209 -9.33 5.57 10.48
N LEU A 210 -9.57 6.10 9.27
CA LEU A 210 -9.84 7.51 9.05
C LEU A 210 -11.17 7.94 9.66
N LYS A 211 -11.20 9.16 10.16
CA LYS A 211 -12.40 9.85 10.64
C LYS A 211 -12.76 11.00 9.70
N LEU A 212 -14.00 11.45 9.77
CA LEU A 212 -14.44 12.64 9.04
C LEU A 212 -13.56 13.84 9.41
N GLY A 213 -13.08 14.54 8.38
CA GLY A 213 -12.17 15.68 8.53
C GLY A 213 -10.68 15.32 8.53
N ASP A 214 -10.31 14.03 8.58
CA ASP A 214 -8.92 13.62 8.43
C ASP A 214 -8.41 13.94 7.02
N THR A 215 -7.18 14.43 6.93
CA THR A 215 -6.53 14.73 5.66
C THR A 215 -5.51 13.66 5.31
N LEU A 216 -5.46 13.26 4.04
CA LEU A 216 -4.44 12.37 3.53
C LEU A 216 -3.91 12.85 2.18
N ARG A 217 -2.83 12.22 1.73
CA ARG A 217 -2.23 12.49 0.43
C ARG A 217 -2.77 11.52 -0.62
N ILE A 218 -3.48 12.07 -1.60
CA ILE A 218 -4.01 11.36 -2.76
C ILE A 218 -3.49 12.03 -4.03
N GLY A 219 -2.87 11.25 -4.90
CA GLY A 219 -2.58 11.65 -6.28
C GLY A 219 -3.65 11.11 -7.23
N LEU A 220 -3.83 11.76 -8.38
CA LEU A 220 -4.66 11.24 -9.47
C LEU A 220 -3.74 10.78 -10.60
N ARG A 221 -4.05 9.64 -11.20
CA ARG A 221 -3.32 9.11 -12.35
C ARG A 221 -4.30 8.61 -13.40
N LYS A 222 -3.94 8.82 -14.66
CA LYS A 222 -4.68 8.28 -15.79
C LYS A 222 -4.76 6.76 -15.71
N GLY A 223 -5.96 6.22 -15.82
CA GLY A 223 -6.20 4.78 -15.81
C GLY A 223 -6.15 4.16 -17.22
N PHE A 224 -6.49 2.88 -17.28
CA PHE A 224 -6.52 2.12 -18.53
C PHE A 224 -7.93 2.02 -19.14
N ILE A 225 -8.97 2.26 -18.34
CA ILE A 225 -10.34 2.25 -18.81
C ILE A 225 -10.63 3.62 -19.44
N SER A 226 -11.13 3.60 -20.67
CA SER A 226 -11.59 4.78 -21.38
C SER A 226 -12.89 4.48 -22.08
N LEU A 227 -13.75 5.49 -22.19
CA LEU A 227 -14.99 5.37 -22.93
C LEU A 227 -14.74 5.55 -24.44
N PRO A 228 -15.53 4.88 -25.30
CA PRO A 228 -15.55 5.17 -26.72
C PRO A 228 -15.83 6.65 -26.98
N THR A 229 -15.18 7.22 -28.00
CA THR A 229 -15.38 8.63 -28.40
C THR A 229 -16.80 8.89 -28.91
N ASP A 230 -17.43 7.90 -29.55
CA ASP A 230 -18.84 7.98 -29.95
C ASP A 230 -19.74 7.62 -28.76
N PRO A 231 -20.57 8.56 -28.27
CA PRO A 231 -21.47 8.31 -27.14
C PRO A 231 -22.51 7.23 -27.45
N ASN A 232 -22.86 7.00 -28.72
CA ASN A 232 -23.84 5.97 -29.09
C ASN A 232 -23.28 4.55 -29.07
N THR A 233 -21.96 4.39 -28.99
CA THR A 233 -21.33 3.06 -28.91
C THR A 233 -21.74 2.37 -27.61
N PRO A 234 -22.40 1.20 -27.67
CA PRO A 234 -22.79 0.44 -26.48
C PRO A 234 -21.58 0.00 -25.66
N VAL A 235 -21.70 0.06 -24.34
CA VAL A 235 -20.66 -0.36 -23.40
C VAL A 235 -21.18 -1.50 -22.54
N VAL A 236 -20.41 -2.59 -22.45
CA VAL A 236 -20.70 -3.72 -21.57
C VAL A 236 -19.70 -3.71 -20.41
N CYS A 237 -20.22 -3.50 -19.20
CA CYS A 237 -19.44 -3.44 -17.97
C CYS A 237 -19.46 -4.81 -17.26
N VAL A 238 -18.28 -5.39 -17.01
CA VAL A 238 -18.13 -6.63 -16.23
C VAL A 238 -17.17 -6.38 -15.08
N GLY A 239 -17.67 -6.36 -13.84
CA GLY A 239 -16.89 -6.00 -12.66
C GLY A 239 -17.26 -6.81 -11.43
N PRO A 240 -16.66 -8.00 -11.20
CA PRO A 240 -16.91 -8.78 -9.99
C PRO A 240 -16.29 -8.10 -8.75
N GLY A 241 -17.02 -8.13 -7.62
CA GLY A 241 -16.55 -7.57 -6.35
C GLY A 241 -16.21 -6.08 -6.43
N THR A 242 -15.01 -5.68 -5.99
CA THR A 242 -14.56 -4.28 -6.09
C THR A 242 -14.29 -3.82 -7.52
N GLY A 243 -14.33 -4.72 -8.51
CA GLY A 243 -14.31 -4.38 -9.93
C GLY A 243 -15.50 -3.51 -10.37
N ILE A 244 -16.54 -3.39 -9.53
CA ILE A 244 -17.66 -2.46 -9.74
C ILE A 244 -17.23 -0.98 -9.68
N ALA A 245 -16.10 -0.65 -9.03
CA ALA A 245 -15.65 0.73 -8.84
C ALA A 245 -15.60 1.54 -10.16
N PRO A 246 -14.76 1.21 -11.15
CA PRO A 246 -14.71 1.96 -12.40
C PRO A 246 -16.00 1.85 -13.23
N MET A 247 -16.77 0.76 -13.06
CA MET A 247 -18.03 0.58 -13.77
C MET A 247 -19.09 1.57 -13.27
N ARG A 248 -19.12 1.85 -11.97
CA ARG A 248 -19.97 2.89 -11.39
C ARG A 248 -19.65 4.25 -12.00
N ALA A 249 -18.38 4.62 -12.08
CA ALA A 249 -17.95 5.88 -12.70
C ALA A 249 -18.37 5.97 -14.18
N VAL A 250 -18.24 4.87 -14.93
CA VAL A 250 -18.67 4.79 -16.33
C VAL A 250 -20.19 4.96 -16.46
N ILE A 251 -20.98 4.28 -15.62
CA ILE A 251 -22.43 4.37 -15.63
C ILE A 251 -22.89 5.79 -15.26
N GLU A 252 -22.29 6.40 -14.23
CA GLU A 252 -22.57 7.77 -13.83
C GLU A 252 -22.31 8.76 -14.98
N GLN A 253 -21.18 8.61 -15.68
CA GLN A 253 -20.88 9.42 -16.87
C GLN A 253 -21.91 9.23 -17.98
N ARG A 254 -22.27 7.99 -18.30
CA ARG A 254 -23.21 7.68 -19.37
C ARG A 254 -24.62 8.21 -19.07
N ILE A 255 -25.05 8.15 -17.81
CA ILE A 255 -26.32 8.75 -17.37
C ILE A 255 -26.27 10.27 -17.53
N HIS A 256 -25.15 10.92 -17.16
CA HIS A 256 -24.97 12.35 -17.35
C HIS A 256 -25.04 12.78 -18.82
N GLU A 257 -24.49 11.96 -19.72
CA GLU A 257 -24.56 12.14 -21.18
C GLU A 257 -25.96 11.87 -21.77
N GLY A 258 -26.94 11.47 -20.95
CA GLY A 258 -28.34 11.25 -21.35
C GLY A 258 -28.65 9.82 -21.83
N HIS A 259 -27.76 8.85 -21.60
CA HIS A 259 -28.02 7.46 -21.95
C HIS A 259 -28.80 6.72 -20.86
N ASN A 260 -29.79 5.93 -21.27
CA ASN A 260 -30.53 5.03 -20.38
C ASN A 260 -29.70 3.77 -20.09
N SER A 261 -29.44 3.48 -18.82
CA SER A 261 -28.79 2.23 -18.39
C SER A 261 -29.83 1.11 -18.22
N MET A 262 -29.74 0.02 -18.99
CA MET A 262 -30.43 -1.23 -18.66
C MET A 262 -29.56 -2.05 -17.70
N PHE A 263 -29.95 -2.12 -16.43
CA PHE A 263 -29.30 -2.98 -15.44
C PHE A 263 -29.79 -4.43 -15.60
N GLY A 264 -29.02 -5.27 -16.29
CA GLY A 264 -29.16 -6.72 -16.22
C GLY A 264 -28.28 -7.26 -15.09
N SER A 265 -28.83 -7.44 -13.88
CA SER A 265 -28.08 -8.07 -12.79
C SER A 265 -28.03 -9.59 -12.98
N LEU A 266 -26.94 -10.11 -13.54
CA LEU A 266 -26.60 -11.53 -13.39
C LEU A 266 -25.75 -11.69 -12.13
N CYS A 267 -26.41 -11.70 -10.97
CA CYS A 267 -25.75 -12.05 -9.71
C CYS A 267 -25.44 -13.55 -9.73
N ILE A 268 -24.25 -13.93 -10.20
CA ILE A 268 -23.72 -15.27 -9.95
C ILE A 268 -23.29 -15.27 -8.47
N PRO A 269 -23.94 -16.04 -7.59
CA PRO A 269 -23.53 -16.11 -6.19
C PRO A 269 -22.08 -16.57 -6.13
N ALA A 270 -21.26 -15.87 -5.34
CA ALA A 270 -19.97 -16.39 -4.95
C ALA A 270 -20.24 -17.60 -4.05
N ASP A 271 -19.80 -18.78 -4.47
CA ASP A 271 -19.89 -20.00 -3.67
C ASP A 271 -19.18 -19.82 -2.31
N PRO A 272 -19.68 -20.48 -1.25
CA PRO A 272 -19.29 -20.26 0.15
C PRO A 272 -17.84 -20.61 0.51
#